data_AF-A0A2G4SXY2-F1
#
_entry.id   AF-A0A2G4SXY2-F1
#
_cell.length_a   1.000
_cell.length_b   1.000
_cell.length_c   1.000
_cell.angle_alpha   90.00
_cell.angle_beta   90.00
_cell.angle_gamma   90.00
#
_symmetry.space_group_name_H-M   'P 1'
#
loop_
_entity.id
_entity.type
_entity.pdbx_description
1 polymer ?
#
loop_
_entity_poly.entity_id
_entity_poly.type
_entity_poly.pdbx_seq_one_letter_code
_entity_poly.pdbx_strand_id
1 'polypeptide(L)'
;MHVPKQLGQLELLLERAARLEQTRSSIPEEIKYKISLIHSDLQQYQSLIKRYQHKFAKAAEYVLNEPVFGEQEVINLCQLNQLYVTAARLYQDVNLEYHDYIAYQLALIYQCIHQQPDFASFKPRIEDRFDQFVHRQKKMRLNSDQIEWLKSFCLDILRHIQDIF
;
A
#
# COMPACT_ATOMS: atom_id res chain seq x y z
N MET A 1 27.04 -46.93 -1.67
CA MET A 1 27.97 -45.94 -2.26
C MET A 1 27.21 -44.71 -2.79
N HIS A 2 26.84 -43.76 -1.92
CA HIS A 2 26.15 -42.52 -2.33
C HIS A 2 26.73 -41.22 -1.74
N VAL A 3 27.72 -41.37 -0.84
CA VAL A 3 28.35 -40.28 -0.09
C VAL A 3 29.04 -39.23 -0.98
N PRO A 4 29.77 -39.58 -2.06
CA PRO A 4 30.44 -38.58 -2.90
C PRO A 4 29.47 -37.64 -3.64
N LYS A 5 28.31 -38.16 -4.06
CA LYS A 5 27.27 -37.36 -4.73
C LYS A 5 26.59 -36.38 -3.77
N GLN A 6 26.38 -36.81 -2.52
CA GLN A 6 25.80 -35.95 -1.48
C GLN A 6 26.78 -34.85 -1.06
N LEU A 7 28.09 -35.15 -1.00
CA LEU A 7 29.12 -34.17 -0.70
C LEU A 7 29.20 -33.08 -1.76
N GLY A 8 29.22 -33.46 -3.05
CA GLY A 8 29.24 -32.48 -4.14
C GLY A 8 27.97 -31.60 -4.22
N GLN A 9 26.81 -32.14 -3.81
CA GLN A 9 25.58 -31.35 -3.70
C GLN A 9 25.65 -30.34 -2.53
N LEU A 10 26.24 -30.72 -1.40
CA LEU A 10 26.44 -29.83 -0.26
C LEU A 10 27.41 -28.69 -0.58
N GLU A 11 28.51 -28.97 -1.28
CA GLU A 11 29.47 -27.94 -1.72
C GLU A 11 28.81 -26.93 -2.67
N LEU A 12 28.00 -27.41 -3.62
CA LEU A 12 27.26 -26.53 -4.54
C LEU A 12 26.24 -25.65 -3.80
N LEU A 13 25.58 -26.19 -2.78
CA LEU A 13 24.62 -25.44 -1.95
C LEU A 13 25.32 -24.38 -1.09
N LEU A 14 26.49 -24.70 -0.53
CA LEU A 14 27.30 -23.75 0.23
C LEU A 14 27.80 -22.59 -0.65
N GLU A 15 28.27 -22.88 -1.87
CA GLU A 15 28.71 -21.85 -2.81
C GLU A 15 27.55 -20.95 -3.26
N ARG A 16 26.35 -21.50 -3.40
CA ARG A 16 25.13 -20.71 -3.69
C ARG A 16 24.72 -19.84 -2.50
N ALA A 17 24.79 -20.36 -1.28
CA ALA A 17 24.50 -19.60 -0.07
C ALA A 17 25.46 -18.41 0.09
N ALA A 18 26.76 -18.63 -0.11
CA ALA A 18 27.77 -17.57 -0.04
C ALA A 18 27.53 -16.45 -1.09
N ARG A 19 27.16 -16.82 -2.32
CA ARG A 19 26.80 -15.85 -3.37
C ARG A 19 25.56 -15.03 -2.99
N LEU A 20 24.55 -15.67 -2.39
CA LEU A 20 23.34 -14.99 -1.92
C LEU A 20 23.63 -14.03 -0.76
N GLU A 21 24.51 -14.41 0.18
CA GLU A 21 24.96 -13.52 1.26
C GLU A 21 25.74 -12.31 0.74
N GLN A 22 26.62 -12.52 -0.24
CA GLN A 22 27.38 -11.43 -0.89
C GLN A 22 26.47 -10.49 -1.70
N THR A 23 25.44 -11.03 -2.34
CA THR A 23 24.45 -10.21 -3.06
C THR A 23 23.58 -9.43 -2.07
N ARG A 24 23.20 -10.05 -0.95
CA ARG A 24 22.42 -9.43 0.13
C ARG A 24 23.18 -8.32 0.84
N SER A 25 24.51 -8.38 0.91
CA SER A 25 25.32 -7.29 1.48
C SER A 25 25.55 -6.13 0.51
N SER A 26 25.57 -6.39 -0.81
CA SER A 26 25.78 -5.37 -1.85
C SER A 26 24.54 -4.52 -2.14
N ILE A 27 23.34 -5.12 -2.14
CA ILE A 27 22.08 -4.42 -2.48
C ILE A 27 21.77 -3.24 -1.54
N PRO A 28 21.88 -3.36 -0.19
CA PRO A 28 21.61 -2.25 0.71
C PRO A 28 22.55 -1.06 0.51
N GLU A 29 23.81 -1.30 0.19
CA GLU A 29 24.80 -0.25 -0.07
C GLU A 29 24.55 0.45 -1.42
N GLU A 30 24.15 -0.30 -2.44
CA GLU A 30 23.75 0.29 -3.73
C GLU A 30 22.49 1.16 -3.59
N ILE A 31 21.52 0.73 -2.78
CA ILE A 31 20.31 1.50 -2.47
C ILE A 31 20.69 2.79 -1.71
N LYS A 32 21.54 2.70 -0.68
CA LYS A 32 22.03 3.90 0.04
C LYS A 32 22.74 4.88 -0.88
N TYR A 33 23.60 4.37 -1.78
CA TYR A 33 24.28 5.21 -2.76
C TYR A 33 23.28 5.92 -3.69
N LYS A 34 22.30 5.20 -4.24
CA LYS A 34 21.25 5.80 -5.08
C LYS A 34 20.42 6.84 -4.31
N ILE A 35 20.09 6.59 -3.05
CA ILE A 35 19.38 7.56 -2.19
C ILE A 35 20.24 8.82 -1.99
N SER A 36 21.55 8.68 -1.81
CA SER A 36 22.45 9.84 -1.66
C SER A 36 22.54 10.67 -2.95
N LEU A 37 22.56 10.00 -4.11
CA LEU A 37 22.53 10.67 -5.42
C LEU A 37 21.24 11.47 -5.61
N ILE A 38 20.09 10.86 -5.32
CA ILE A 38 18.78 11.53 -5.39
C ILE A 38 18.73 12.76 -4.47
N HIS A 39 19.29 12.66 -3.25
CA HIS A 39 19.37 13.81 -2.34
C HIS A 39 20.21 14.95 -2.90
N SER A 40 21.37 14.64 -3.50
CA SER A 40 22.23 15.64 -4.15
C SER A 40 21.50 16.35 -5.30
N ASP A 41 20.81 15.57 -6.15
CA ASP A 41 20.04 16.12 -7.27
C ASP A 41 18.91 17.04 -6.77
N LEU A 42 18.16 16.62 -5.75
CA LEU A 42 17.10 17.44 -5.16
C LEU A 42 17.63 18.77 -4.60
N GLN A 43 18.79 18.77 -3.93
CA GLN A 43 19.43 20.00 -3.47
C GLN A 43 19.84 20.91 -4.63
N GLN A 44 20.37 20.33 -5.70
CA GLN A 44 20.72 21.09 -6.91
C GLN A 44 19.47 21.71 -7.56
N TYR A 45 18.37 20.96 -7.67
CA TYR A 45 17.11 21.49 -8.20
C TYR A 45 16.55 22.63 -7.36
N GLN A 46 16.56 22.54 -6.03
CA GLN A 46 16.13 23.63 -5.15
C GLN A 46 16.94 24.92 -5.37
N SER A 47 18.26 24.81 -5.57
CA SER A 47 19.11 25.98 -5.85
C SER A 47 18.78 26.64 -7.20
N LEU A 48 18.47 25.83 -8.22
CA LEU A 48 18.04 26.29 -9.54
C LEU A 48 16.66 26.96 -9.47
N ILE A 49 15.71 26.38 -8.74
CA ILE A 49 14.36 26.94 -8.58
C ILE A 49 14.44 28.30 -7.88
N LYS A 50 15.26 28.45 -6.81
CA LYS A 50 15.53 29.76 -6.18
C LYS A 50 16.10 30.78 -7.17
N ARG A 51 17.01 30.35 -8.05
CA ARG A 51 17.59 31.21 -9.09
C ARG A 51 16.55 31.68 -10.12
N TYR A 52 15.56 30.85 -10.44
CA TYR A 52 14.49 31.18 -11.40
C TYR A 52 13.20 31.69 -10.75
N GLN A 53 13.17 31.82 -9.42
CA GLN A 53 12.01 32.25 -8.64
C GLN A 53 11.48 33.62 -9.08
N HIS A 54 12.36 34.54 -9.50
CA HIS A 54 11.96 35.84 -10.03
C HIS A 54 11.30 35.78 -11.42
N LYS A 55 11.56 34.75 -12.24
CA LYS A 55 10.96 34.58 -13.57
C LYS A 55 9.61 33.86 -13.53
N PHE A 56 9.42 32.97 -12.56
CA PHE A 56 8.22 32.16 -12.41
C PHE A 56 7.73 32.17 -10.96
N ALA A 57 7.50 33.36 -10.41
CA ALA A 57 7.22 33.59 -8.99
C ALA A 57 6.12 32.69 -8.43
N LYS A 58 4.96 32.60 -9.10
CA LYS A 58 3.85 31.74 -8.66
C LYS A 58 4.19 30.26 -8.69
N ALA A 59 4.81 29.76 -9.76
CA ALA A 59 5.16 28.33 -9.86
C ALA A 59 6.26 27.95 -8.86
N ALA A 60 7.24 28.83 -8.66
CA ALA A 60 8.27 28.63 -7.67
C ALA A 60 7.72 28.71 -6.23
N GLU A 61 6.71 29.54 -5.98
CA GLU A 61 5.99 29.58 -4.70
C GLU A 61 5.30 28.24 -4.41
N TYR A 62 4.59 27.65 -5.37
CA TYR A 62 3.96 26.33 -5.19
C TYR A 62 4.98 25.21 -4.91
N VAL A 63 6.13 25.21 -5.60
CA VAL A 63 7.13 24.15 -5.44
C VAL A 63 8.03 24.35 -4.21
N LEU A 64 8.35 25.60 -3.85
CA LEU A 64 9.20 25.90 -2.70
C LEU A 64 8.42 25.94 -1.37
N ASN A 65 7.11 26.20 -1.42
CA ASN A 65 6.24 26.21 -0.25
C ASN A 65 5.34 24.97 -0.17
N GLU A 66 5.58 23.95 -0.99
CA GLU A 66 4.93 22.66 -0.81
C GLU A 66 5.25 22.21 0.63
N PRO A 67 4.23 21.92 1.46
CA PRO A 67 4.47 21.48 2.81
C PRO A 67 5.31 20.21 2.73
N VAL A 68 6.53 20.28 3.24
CA VAL A 68 7.36 19.09 3.40
C VAL A 68 6.69 18.29 4.50
N PHE A 69 5.84 17.36 4.09
CA PHE A 69 5.17 16.46 5.00
C PHE A 69 6.23 15.75 5.83
N GLY A 70 6.05 15.74 7.15
CA GLY A 70 6.88 14.90 8.01
C GLY A 70 6.72 13.44 7.61
N GLU A 71 7.72 12.59 7.89
CA GLU A 71 7.64 11.15 7.58
C GLU A 71 6.33 10.52 8.09
N GLN A 72 5.87 10.93 9.28
CA GLN A 72 4.62 10.47 9.86
C GLN A 72 3.37 10.94 9.09
N GLU A 73 3.37 12.17 8.56
CA GLU A 73 2.25 12.70 7.77
C GLU A 73 2.16 11.99 6.41
N VAL A 74 3.30 11.69 5.78
CA VAL A 74 3.36 10.88 4.57
C VAL A 74 2.82 9.47 4.84
N ILE A 75 3.25 8.84 5.94
CA ILE A 75 2.76 7.51 6.33
C ILE A 75 1.23 7.55 6.53
N ASN A 76 0.71 8.55 7.24
CA ASN A 76 -0.73 8.69 7.46
C ASN A 76 -1.49 8.87 6.15
N LEU A 77 -0.99 9.71 5.23
CA LEU A 77 -1.59 9.92 3.91
C LEU A 77 -1.57 8.62 3.08
N CYS A 78 -0.48 7.86 3.12
CA CYS A 78 -0.38 6.57 2.43
C CYS A 78 -1.40 5.56 2.96
N GLN A 79 -1.57 5.47 4.28
CA GLN A 79 -2.54 4.58 4.91
C GLN A 79 -3.98 4.98 4.57
N LEU A 80 -4.29 6.27 4.59
CA LEU A 80 -5.59 6.80 4.21
C LEU A 80 -5.88 6.54 2.72
N ASN A 81 -4.90 6.74 1.84
CA ASN A 81 -5.02 6.43 0.42
C ASN A 81 -5.22 4.93 0.18
N GLN A 82 -4.55 4.07 0.94
CA GLN A 82 -4.75 2.63 0.85
C GLN A 82 -6.18 2.24 1.22
N LEU A 83 -6.74 2.83 2.29
CA LEU A 83 -8.14 2.64 2.66
C LEU A 83 -9.09 3.12 1.55
N TYR A 84 -8.86 4.32 1.01
CA TYR A 84 -9.65 4.90 -0.08
C TYR A 84 -9.70 3.98 -1.30
N VAL A 85 -8.53 3.58 -1.81
CA VAL A 85 -8.42 2.75 -3.01
C VAL A 85 -9.08 1.39 -2.80
N THR A 86 -8.91 0.79 -1.63
CA THR A 86 -9.50 -0.52 -1.32
C THR A 86 -11.03 -0.43 -1.24
N ALA A 87 -11.57 0.61 -0.58
CA ALA A 87 -13.01 0.83 -0.51
C ALA A 87 -13.63 1.17 -1.87
N ALA A 88 -12.97 2.02 -2.66
CA ALA A 88 -13.42 2.39 -4.00
C ALA A 88 -13.43 1.19 -4.96
N ARG A 89 -12.38 0.36 -4.90
CA ARG A 89 -12.31 -0.87 -5.68
C ARG A 89 -13.43 -1.83 -5.28
N LEU A 90 -13.62 -2.08 -3.98
CA LEU A 90 -14.69 -2.96 -3.51
C LEU A 90 -16.06 -2.46 -3.98
N TYR A 91 -16.34 -1.16 -3.89
CA TYR A 91 -17.58 -0.57 -4.37
C TYR A 91 -17.87 -0.85 -5.86
N GLN A 92 -16.83 -0.79 -6.70
CA GLN A 92 -16.94 -1.10 -8.12
C GLN A 92 -17.11 -2.60 -8.36
N ASP A 93 -16.28 -3.41 -7.69
CA ASP A 93 -16.20 -4.85 -7.87
C ASP A 93 -17.44 -5.59 -7.38
N VAL A 94 -18.27 -5.00 -6.52
CA VAL A 94 -19.58 -5.55 -6.11
C VAL A 94 -20.54 -5.77 -7.29
N ASN A 95 -20.29 -5.17 -8.45
CA ASN A 95 -21.11 -5.36 -9.64
C ASN A 95 -20.61 -6.51 -10.55
N LEU A 96 -19.52 -7.19 -10.18
CA LEU A 96 -19.02 -8.33 -10.95
C LEU A 96 -19.93 -9.56 -10.78
N GLU A 97 -19.80 -10.53 -11.68
CA GLU A 97 -20.65 -11.72 -11.64
C GLU A 97 -20.30 -12.66 -10.48
N TYR A 98 -19.02 -12.74 -10.11
CA TYR A 98 -18.50 -13.65 -9.09
C TYR A 98 -17.70 -12.88 -8.04
N HIS A 99 -17.82 -13.32 -6.79
CA HIS A 99 -17.48 -12.53 -5.61
C HIS A 99 -16.53 -13.26 -4.64
N ASP A 100 -15.75 -14.22 -5.13
CA ASP A 100 -14.85 -15.06 -4.34
C ASP A 100 -13.80 -14.24 -3.54
N TYR A 101 -13.53 -12.99 -3.95
CA TYR A 101 -12.56 -12.09 -3.35
C TYR A 101 -13.14 -11.16 -2.27
N ILE A 102 -14.46 -11.11 -2.06
CA ILE A 102 -15.09 -10.10 -1.19
C ILE A 102 -14.63 -10.23 0.27
N ALA A 103 -14.56 -11.44 0.80
CA ALA A 103 -14.07 -11.67 2.16
C ALA A 103 -12.61 -11.18 2.33
N TYR A 104 -11.77 -11.38 1.31
CA TYR A 104 -10.41 -10.87 1.30
C TYR A 104 -10.35 -9.34 1.24
N GLN A 105 -11.15 -8.71 0.38
CA GLN A 105 -11.22 -7.24 0.30
C GLN A 105 -11.72 -6.62 1.61
N LEU A 106 -12.73 -7.24 2.26
CA LEU A 106 -13.19 -6.79 3.58
C LEU A 106 -12.11 -6.92 4.66
N ALA A 107 -11.32 -8.00 4.64
CA ALA A 107 -10.19 -8.16 5.56
C ALA A 107 -9.12 -7.09 5.34
N LEU A 108 -8.83 -6.71 4.07
CA LEU A 108 -7.93 -5.61 3.75
C LEU A 108 -8.46 -4.27 4.27
N ILE A 109 -9.74 -3.98 4.08
CA ILE A 109 -10.36 -2.76 4.60
C ILE A 109 -10.29 -2.76 6.13
N TYR A 110 -10.58 -3.87 6.79
CA TYR A 110 -10.47 -4.00 8.26
C TYR A 110 -9.04 -3.69 8.75
N GLN A 111 -8.03 -4.22 8.06
CA GLN A 111 -6.63 -3.94 8.37
C GLN A 111 -6.29 -2.46 8.19
N CYS A 112 -6.75 -1.83 7.12
CA CYS A 112 -6.54 -0.40 6.88
C CYS A 112 -7.21 0.45 7.97
N ILE A 113 -8.45 0.12 8.35
CA ILE A 113 -9.17 0.77 9.45
C ILE A 113 -8.41 0.59 10.78
N HIS A 114 -7.76 -0.56 11.00
CA HIS A 114 -6.98 -0.78 12.22
C HIS A 114 -5.80 0.19 12.35
N GLN A 115 -5.24 0.65 11.23
CA GLN A 115 -4.14 1.61 11.18
C GLN A 115 -4.60 3.07 11.31
N GLN A 116 -5.92 3.32 11.26
CA GLN A 116 -6.51 4.66 11.18
C GLN A 116 -7.56 4.85 12.29
N PRO A 117 -7.19 5.48 13.43
CA PRO A 117 -8.06 5.61 14.61
C PRO A 117 -9.42 6.26 14.32
N ASP A 118 -9.47 7.23 13.42
CA ASP A 118 -10.70 7.97 13.06
C ASP A 118 -11.76 7.07 12.42
N PHE A 119 -11.34 5.92 11.88
CA PHE A 119 -12.24 4.94 11.25
C PHE A 119 -12.66 3.81 12.20
N ALA A 120 -12.32 3.86 13.49
CA ALA A 120 -12.58 2.75 14.42
C ALA A 120 -14.06 2.35 14.50
N SER A 121 -14.99 3.29 14.28
CA SER A 121 -16.44 3.04 14.24
C SER A 121 -16.89 2.10 13.12
N PHE A 122 -16.09 1.91 12.08
CA PHE A 122 -16.39 1.03 10.96
C PHE A 122 -16.01 -0.44 11.23
N LYS A 123 -15.16 -0.73 12.22
CA LYS A 123 -14.74 -2.10 12.55
C LYS A 123 -15.91 -3.02 12.92
N PRO A 124 -16.80 -2.64 13.87
CA PRO A 124 -17.90 -3.50 14.28
C PRO A 124 -18.84 -3.86 13.12
N ARG A 125 -19.03 -2.91 12.19
CA ARG A 125 -19.86 -3.12 10.98
C ARG A 125 -19.33 -4.28 10.12
N ILE A 126 -18.01 -4.41 9.98
CA ILE A 126 -17.39 -5.53 9.27
C ILE A 126 -17.59 -6.81 10.08
N GLU A 127 -17.26 -6.79 11.38
CA GLU A 127 -17.31 -7.96 12.27
C GLU A 127 -18.71 -8.60 12.30
N ASP A 128 -19.77 -7.78 12.39
CA ASP A 128 -21.16 -8.23 12.44
C ASP A 128 -21.62 -9.01 11.20
N ARG A 129 -20.98 -8.77 10.04
CA ARG A 129 -21.39 -9.34 8.76
C ARG A 129 -20.33 -10.19 8.08
N PHE A 130 -19.10 -10.24 8.58
CA PHE A 130 -17.97 -10.87 7.90
C PHE A 130 -18.24 -12.33 7.53
N ASP A 131 -18.82 -13.10 8.45
CA ASP A 131 -19.11 -14.53 8.27
C ASP A 131 -20.05 -14.80 7.09
N GLN A 132 -20.89 -13.82 6.72
CA GLN A 132 -21.81 -13.93 5.58
C GLN A 132 -21.05 -13.97 4.24
N PHE A 133 -19.79 -13.53 4.21
CA PHE A 133 -18.94 -13.49 3.02
C PHE A 133 -17.93 -14.63 2.97
N VAL A 134 -17.74 -15.37 4.06
CA VAL A 134 -16.79 -16.50 4.14
C VAL A 134 -17.44 -17.76 3.56
N HIS A 135 -17.49 -17.87 2.24
CA HIS A 135 -17.96 -19.07 1.56
C HIS A 135 -16.80 -19.81 0.89
N ARG A 136 -16.75 -21.13 1.07
CA ARG A 136 -15.72 -22.02 0.47
C ARG A 136 -16.03 -22.44 -0.97
N GLN A 137 -17.07 -21.88 -1.58
CA GLN A 137 -17.48 -22.22 -2.94
C GLN A 137 -16.81 -21.31 -3.94
N LYS A 138 -16.18 -21.89 -4.97
CA LYS A 138 -15.77 -21.15 -6.17
C LYS A 138 -17.04 -20.62 -6.86
N LYS A 139 -16.99 -19.40 -7.40
CA LYS A 139 -18.11 -18.72 -8.05
C LYS A 139 -19.24 -18.30 -7.10
N MET A 140 -18.88 -17.82 -5.90
CA MET A 140 -19.80 -17.18 -4.97
C MET A 140 -20.52 -16.01 -5.66
N ARG A 141 -21.84 -15.92 -5.44
CA ARG A 141 -22.66 -14.77 -5.84
C ARG A 141 -23.25 -14.14 -4.59
N LEU A 142 -23.16 -12.82 -4.50
CA LEU A 142 -23.81 -12.07 -3.44
C LEU A 142 -25.31 -11.97 -3.70
N ASN A 143 -26.09 -11.95 -2.62
CA ASN A 143 -27.50 -11.58 -2.68
C ASN A 143 -27.67 -10.05 -2.70
N SER A 144 -28.90 -9.58 -2.91
CA SER A 144 -29.20 -8.15 -2.99
C SER A 144 -28.87 -7.38 -1.71
N ASP A 145 -29.16 -7.95 -0.54
CA ASP A 145 -28.86 -7.31 0.77
C ASP A 145 -27.36 -7.15 0.99
N GLN A 146 -26.57 -8.17 0.66
CA GLN A 146 -25.11 -8.14 0.73
C GLN A 146 -24.52 -7.09 -0.20
N ILE A 147 -25.03 -6.99 -1.43
CA ILE A 147 -24.61 -5.98 -2.42
C ILE A 147 -24.91 -4.58 -1.93
N GLU A 148 -26.14 -4.33 -1.45
CA GLU A 148 -26.58 -3.03 -0.97
C GLU A 148 -25.78 -2.60 0.26
N TRP A 149 -25.59 -3.52 1.21
CA TRP A 149 -24.78 -3.28 2.39
C TRP A 149 -23.34 -2.93 2.03
N LEU A 150 -22.68 -3.71 1.16
CA LEU A 150 -21.29 -3.42 0.73
C LEU A 150 -21.19 -2.05 0.06
N LYS A 151 -22.13 -1.72 -0.83
CA LYS A 151 -22.16 -0.42 -1.49
C LYS A 151 -22.30 0.72 -0.48
N SER A 152 -23.25 0.62 0.44
CA SER A 152 -23.45 1.61 1.50
C SER A 152 -22.21 1.73 2.38
N PHE A 153 -21.63 0.61 2.80
CA PHE A 153 -20.45 0.56 3.64
C PHE A 153 -19.24 1.25 2.99
N CYS A 154 -18.95 0.92 1.73
CA CYS A 154 -17.87 1.56 0.99
C CYS A 154 -18.13 3.05 0.79
N LEU A 155 -19.36 3.46 0.47
CA LEU A 155 -19.70 4.88 0.31
C LEU A 155 -19.51 5.67 1.61
N ASP A 156 -19.88 5.12 2.76
CA ASP A 156 -19.71 5.79 4.04
C ASP A 156 -18.22 6.01 4.35
N ILE A 157 -17.36 5.02 4.08
CA ILE A 157 -15.91 5.17 4.22
C ILE A 157 -15.39 6.27 3.29
N LEU A 158 -15.78 6.24 2.01
CA LEU A 158 -15.31 7.22 1.03
C LEU A 158 -15.74 8.65 1.39
N ARG A 159 -16.97 8.83 1.89
CA ARG A 159 -17.45 10.12 2.40
C ARG A 159 -16.65 10.57 3.63
N HIS A 160 -16.41 9.66 4.57
CA HIS A 160 -15.63 10.01 5.76
C HIS A 160 -14.20 10.43 5.41
N ILE A 161 -13.59 9.80 4.40
CA ILE A 161 -12.28 10.23 3.87
C ILE A 161 -12.36 11.63 3.26
N GLN A 162 -13.43 11.95 2.54
CA GLN A 162 -13.63 13.29 1.97
C GLN A 162 -13.78 14.37 3.04
N ASP A 163 -14.40 14.06 4.19
CA ASP A 163 -14.56 15.01 5.29
C ASP A 163 -13.23 15.32 6.03
N ILE A 164 -12.18 14.50 5.82
CA ILE A 164 -10.85 14.70 6.41
C ILE A 164 -10.00 15.70 5.61
N PHE A 165 -10.31 15.91 4.33
CA PHE A 165 -9.59 16.83 3.42
C PHE A 165 -10.35 18.15 3.22
#